data_AF-A0A261AUP8-F1
#
_entry.id   AF-A0A261AUP8-F1
#
_cell.length_a   1.000
_cell.length_b   1.000
_cell.length_c   1.000
_cell.angle_alpha   90.00
_cell.angle_beta   90.00
_cell.angle_gamma   90.00
#
_symmetry.space_group_name_H-M   'P 1'
#
loop_
_entity.id
_entity.type
_entity.pdbx_description
1 polymer ?
#
loop_
_entity_poly.entity_id
_entity_poly.type
_entity_poly.pdbx_seq_one_letter_code
_entity_poly.pdbx_strand_id
1 'polypeptide(L)'
;MGYFDDIFSLESNENLRILSAILLTIVSIFGATFNIFVLLAIFLRVNKKDGFLKICCLKSFGNGIVCIGYLIWPIPVTFLNTYFLPHMFNAFMGQLVGWFAWSIGPLSQVLLTSNRISAVFFPHLYNRYYRFTPSNIGIIVCLLLAFLVFAAFFPEGCHYLYNLENIGWLPEDTLCTSVRRVIFLVSMLIIVVFTTVCGVVLFLKLIADSQSRVMTDAQSSNRRHQHRKVLYQTLVQNGLILADTLNTTVTYKLFTLLFSQFLILSFSMVFIRMVEGLIMLTMNERINNGTKILVGMKKQGDNHGANIGHTMLVWNVSTTSAFQKA
;
A
#
# COMPACT_ATOMS: atom_id res chain seq x y z
N MET A 1 -10.73 -4.41 -38.70
CA MET A 1 -11.53 -5.29 -37.82
C MET A 1 -10.64 -6.25 -37.04
N GLY A 2 -9.72 -7.00 -37.68
CA GLY A 2 -8.91 -8.04 -37.00
C GLY A 2 -8.14 -7.67 -35.72
N TYR A 3 -7.57 -6.46 -35.58
CA TYR A 3 -6.79 -6.10 -34.37
C TYR A 3 -7.66 -5.97 -33.09
N PHE A 4 -8.91 -5.49 -33.22
CA PHE A 4 -9.81 -5.40 -32.07
C PHE A 4 -10.40 -6.76 -31.70
N ASP A 5 -10.67 -7.61 -32.70
CA ASP A 5 -11.15 -8.98 -32.47
C ASP A 5 -10.10 -9.81 -31.72
N ASP A 6 -8.81 -9.61 -31.99
CA ASP A 6 -7.71 -10.25 -31.26
C ASP A 6 -7.60 -9.81 -29.79
N ILE A 7 -7.97 -8.56 -29.46
CA ILE A 7 -7.94 -8.03 -28.09
C ILE A 7 -9.10 -8.58 -27.26
N PHE A 8 -10.27 -8.81 -27.88
CA PHE A 8 -11.46 -9.35 -27.21
C PHE A 8 -11.58 -10.87 -27.38
N SER A 9 -10.45 -11.55 -27.43
CA SER A 9 -10.36 -13.01 -27.51
C SER A 9 -10.60 -13.68 -26.15
N LEU A 10 -11.06 -14.93 -26.22
CA LEU A 10 -11.18 -15.84 -25.08
C LEU A 10 -9.84 -16.53 -24.75
N GLU A 11 -8.91 -16.54 -25.72
CA GLU A 11 -7.61 -17.20 -25.63
C GLU A 11 -6.45 -16.20 -25.77
N SER A 12 -5.29 -16.57 -25.24
CA SER A 12 -4.11 -15.71 -25.29
C SER A 12 -3.51 -15.67 -26.70
N ASN A 13 -3.75 -14.57 -27.42
CA ASN A 13 -3.10 -14.27 -28.69
C ASN A 13 -1.85 -13.38 -28.54
N GLU A 14 -0.99 -13.36 -29.56
CA GLU A 14 0.25 -12.57 -29.55
C GLU A 14 0.01 -11.07 -29.32
N ASN A 15 -0.96 -10.49 -30.03
CA ASN A 15 -1.34 -9.08 -29.89
C ASN A 15 -1.77 -8.73 -28.45
N LEU A 16 -2.57 -9.59 -27.83
CA LEU A 16 -3.04 -9.42 -26.46
C LEU A 16 -1.89 -9.52 -25.45
N ARG A 17 -0.96 -10.47 -25.62
CA ARG A 17 0.21 -10.61 -24.76
C ARG A 17 1.13 -9.40 -24.84
N ILE A 18 1.45 -8.93 -26.05
CA ILE A 18 2.30 -7.76 -26.25
C ILE A 18 1.65 -6.52 -25.62
N LEU A 19 0.37 -6.29 -25.87
CA LEU A 19 -0.37 -5.18 -25.27
C LEU A 19 -0.36 -5.26 -23.74
N SER A 20 -0.66 -6.43 -23.17
CA SER A 20 -0.68 -6.66 -21.73
C SER A 20 0.70 -6.42 -21.10
N ALA A 21 1.77 -6.89 -21.74
CA ALA A 21 3.14 -6.70 -21.30
C ALA A 21 3.57 -5.23 -21.35
N ILE A 22 3.16 -4.48 -22.38
CA ILE A 22 3.40 -3.02 -22.46
C ILE A 22 2.68 -2.30 -21.32
N LEU A 23 1.39 -2.60 -21.10
CA LEU A 23 0.61 -1.99 -20.02
C LEU A 23 1.21 -2.27 -18.65
N LEU A 24 1.60 -3.53 -18.39
CA LEU A 24 2.29 -3.94 -17.17
C LEU A 24 3.64 -3.23 -17.01
N THR A 25 4.39 -3.06 -18.09
CA THR A 25 5.69 -2.36 -18.06
C THR A 25 5.53 -0.92 -17.63
N ILE A 26 4.61 -0.19 -18.26
CA ILE A 26 4.35 1.22 -17.94
C ILE A 26 3.99 1.37 -16.46
N VAL A 27 2.97 0.64 -16.00
CA VAL A 27 2.47 0.76 -14.64
C VAL A 27 3.50 0.30 -13.60
N SER A 28 4.31 -0.73 -13.91
CA SER A 28 5.35 -1.23 -13.00
C SER A 28 6.52 -0.24 -12.88
N ILE A 29 6.93 0.41 -13.97
CA ILE A 29 7.98 1.44 -13.92
C ILE A 29 7.53 2.63 -13.07
N PHE A 30 6.33 3.16 -13.30
CA PHE A 30 5.81 4.25 -12.48
C PHE A 30 5.63 3.83 -11.03
N GLY A 31 5.10 2.63 -10.79
CA GLY A 31 4.90 2.09 -9.45
C GLY A 31 6.21 1.89 -8.68
N ALA A 32 7.22 1.31 -9.33
CA ALA A 32 8.56 1.17 -8.75
C ALA A 32 9.17 2.54 -8.45
N THR A 33 9.10 3.46 -9.40
CA THR A 33 9.65 4.83 -9.27
C THR A 33 9.05 5.56 -8.08
N PHE A 34 7.72 5.62 -7.97
CA PHE A 34 7.06 6.30 -6.86
C PHE A 34 7.39 5.66 -5.51
N ASN A 35 7.36 4.34 -5.41
CA ASN A 35 7.64 3.65 -4.16
C ASN A 35 9.12 3.78 -3.75
N ILE A 36 10.06 3.73 -4.70
CA ILE A 36 11.50 3.99 -4.45
C ILE A 36 11.70 5.42 -3.96
N PHE A 37 11.07 6.42 -4.58
CA PHE A 37 11.16 7.80 -4.10
C PHE A 37 10.63 7.96 -2.67
N VAL A 38 9.52 7.30 -2.33
CA VAL A 38 9.00 7.29 -0.95
C VAL A 38 10.02 6.66 0.00
N LEU A 39 10.58 5.50 -0.35
CA LEU A 39 11.58 4.80 0.46
C LEU A 39 12.80 5.68 0.69
N LEU A 40 13.40 6.23 -0.37
CA LEU A 40 14.59 7.09 -0.27
C LEU A 40 14.30 8.36 0.53
N ALA A 41 13.15 9.01 0.29
CA ALA A 41 12.75 10.21 1.03
C ALA A 41 12.59 9.93 2.54
N ILE A 42 12.13 8.73 2.92
CA ILE A 42 12.00 8.36 4.33
C ILE A 42 13.36 7.95 4.91
N PHE A 43 14.09 7.05 4.26
CA PHE A 43 15.37 6.52 4.74
C PHE A 43 16.44 7.60 4.94
N LEU A 44 16.54 8.57 4.02
CA LEU A 44 17.60 9.57 4.03
C LEU A 44 17.31 10.78 4.93
N ARG A 45 16.05 11.02 5.31
CA ARG A 45 15.65 12.32 5.89
C ARG A 45 14.74 12.29 7.09
N VAL A 46 14.03 11.19 7.32
CA VAL A 46 13.15 11.13 8.47
C VAL A 46 13.99 10.77 9.68
N ASN A 47 14.08 11.71 10.63
CA ASN A 47 14.52 11.41 11.99
C ASN A 47 13.83 10.10 12.41
N LYS A 48 14.61 9.07 12.80
CA LYS A 48 14.21 7.66 13.03
C LYS A 48 13.10 7.45 14.10
N LYS A 49 12.41 8.52 14.47
CA LYS A 49 11.55 8.74 15.62
C LYS A 49 10.05 8.86 15.32
N ASP A 50 9.60 8.58 14.10
CA ASP A 50 8.17 8.64 13.76
C ASP A 50 7.65 7.28 13.28
N GLY A 51 6.84 6.63 14.13
CA GLY A 51 6.21 5.34 13.84
C GLY A 51 5.33 5.34 12.60
N PHE A 52 4.62 6.44 12.30
CA PHE A 52 3.79 6.56 11.11
C PHE A 52 4.62 6.46 9.83
N LEU A 53 5.73 7.20 9.76
CA LEU A 53 6.62 7.19 8.60
C LEU A 53 7.31 5.84 8.41
N LYS A 54 7.63 5.13 9.50
CA LYS A 54 8.17 3.75 9.40
C LYS A 54 7.15 2.77 8.84
N ILE A 55 5.88 2.87 9.24
CA ILE A 55 4.81 2.03 8.69
C ILE A 55 4.60 2.33 7.20
N CYS A 56 4.60 3.61 6.80
CA CYS A 56 4.55 3.99 5.39
C CYS A 56 5.76 3.45 4.60
N CYS A 57 6.95 3.46 5.19
CA CYS A 57 8.14 2.87 4.59
C CYS A 57 7.96 1.36 4.34
N LEU A 58 7.47 0.61 5.34
CA LEU A 58 7.15 -0.80 5.19
C LEU A 58 6.14 -1.04 4.06
N LYS A 59 5.10 -0.22 3.97
CA LYS A 59 4.10 -0.34 2.91
C LYS A 59 4.69 -0.07 1.52
N SER A 60 5.48 1.00 1.36
CA SER A 60 6.19 1.27 0.10
C SER A 60 7.22 0.21 -0.25
N PHE A 61 7.83 -0.45 0.74
CA PHE A 61 8.72 -1.59 0.53
C PHE A 61 7.97 -2.77 -0.10
N GLY A 62 6.84 -3.19 0.46
CA GLY A 62 6.00 -4.24 -0.13
C GLY A 62 5.51 -3.88 -1.53
N ASN A 63 5.01 -2.65 -1.72
CA ASN A 63 4.56 -2.16 -3.02
C ASN A 63 5.70 -2.15 -4.06
N GLY A 64 6.90 -1.73 -3.65
CA GLY A 64 8.09 -1.75 -4.48
C GLY A 64 8.48 -3.16 -4.93
N ILE A 65 8.45 -4.15 -4.03
CA ILE A 65 8.72 -5.55 -4.38
C ILE A 65 7.70 -6.06 -5.42
N VAL A 66 6.42 -5.72 -5.29
CA VAL A 66 5.42 -6.14 -6.29
C VAL A 66 5.74 -5.53 -7.67
N CYS A 67 5.93 -4.21 -7.75
CA CYS A 67 6.21 -3.55 -9.03
C CYS A 67 7.52 -4.04 -9.67
N ILE A 68 8.59 -4.18 -8.88
CA ILE A 68 9.89 -4.67 -9.37
C ILE A 68 9.79 -6.16 -9.75
N GLY A 69 9.07 -6.97 -8.96
CA GLY A 69 8.86 -8.39 -9.24
C GLY A 69 8.14 -8.62 -10.56
N TYR A 70 7.17 -7.78 -10.91
CA TYR A 70 6.51 -7.79 -12.22
C TYR A 70 7.49 -7.50 -13.37
N LEU A 71 8.41 -6.54 -13.20
CA LEU A 71 9.46 -6.21 -14.18
C LEU A 71 10.46 -7.36 -14.40
N ILE A 72 10.71 -8.16 -13.36
CA ILE A 72 11.68 -9.26 -13.42
C ILE A 72 11.09 -10.51 -14.04
N TRP A 73 9.82 -10.81 -13.77
CA TRP A 73 9.25 -12.12 -14.08
C TRP A 73 8.01 -12.09 -15.01
N PRO A 74 6.80 -11.71 -14.57
CA PRO A 74 5.61 -11.62 -15.41
C PRO A 74 5.84 -10.94 -16.76
N ILE A 75 6.49 -9.77 -16.77
CA ILE A 75 6.65 -8.96 -17.98
C ILE A 75 7.56 -9.66 -19.00
N PRO A 76 8.82 -10.06 -18.65
CA PRO A 76 9.67 -10.81 -19.58
C PRO A 76 9.03 -12.13 -20.05
N VAL A 77 8.40 -12.89 -19.14
CA VAL A 77 7.72 -14.15 -19.51
C VAL A 77 6.61 -13.88 -20.54
N THR A 78 5.82 -12.83 -20.35
CA THR A 78 4.72 -12.48 -21.28
C THR A 78 5.24 -12.00 -22.64
N PHE A 79 6.32 -11.21 -22.68
CA PHE A 79 6.94 -10.78 -23.94
C PHE A 79 7.56 -11.93 -24.71
N LEU A 80 8.27 -12.84 -24.01
CA LEU A 80 8.94 -13.97 -24.62
C LEU A 80 7.98 -15.11 -24.97
N ASN A 81 6.75 -15.08 -24.44
CA ASN A 81 5.77 -16.15 -24.52
C ASN A 81 6.34 -17.53 -24.11
N THR A 82 7.28 -17.54 -23.17
CA THR A 82 7.91 -18.75 -22.67
C THR A 82 8.47 -18.54 -21.27
N TYR A 83 8.53 -19.62 -20.50
CA TYR A 83 9.19 -19.63 -19.20
C TYR A 83 10.70 -19.84 -19.41
N PHE A 84 11.47 -18.77 -19.24
CA PHE A 84 12.93 -18.79 -19.43
C PHE A 84 13.72 -19.30 -18.20
N LEU A 85 13.05 -19.51 -17.05
CA LEU A 85 13.60 -20.22 -15.89
C LEU A 85 12.69 -21.38 -15.47
N PRO A 86 13.20 -22.32 -14.65
CA PRO A 86 12.45 -23.48 -14.17
C PRO A 86 11.18 -23.13 -13.40
N HIS A 87 10.27 -24.11 -13.32
CA HIS A 87 9.03 -24.04 -12.55
C HIS A 87 9.21 -23.52 -11.12
N MET A 88 10.26 -23.97 -10.43
CA MET A 88 10.57 -23.53 -9.05
C MET A 88 10.84 -22.03 -8.94
N PHE A 89 11.39 -21.40 -9.98
CA PHE A 89 11.57 -19.95 -9.99
C PHE A 89 10.24 -19.22 -10.17
N ASN A 90 9.33 -19.76 -11.00
CA ASN A 90 7.97 -19.23 -11.13
C ASN A 90 7.24 -19.29 -9.77
N ALA A 91 7.33 -20.44 -9.10
CA ALA A 91 6.77 -20.63 -7.76
C ALA A 91 7.39 -19.65 -6.76
N PHE A 92 8.72 -19.52 -6.73
CA PHE A 92 9.39 -18.57 -5.84
C PHE A 92 8.94 -17.12 -6.08
N MET A 93 8.89 -16.67 -7.34
CA MET A 93 8.46 -15.32 -7.67
C MET A 93 6.99 -15.09 -7.31
N GLY A 94 6.12 -16.08 -7.52
CA GLY A 94 4.72 -15.97 -7.12
C GLY A 94 4.55 -15.95 -5.60
N GLN A 95 5.34 -16.69 -4.85
CA GLN A 95 5.34 -16.59 -3.39
C GLN A 95 5.88 -15.24 -2.92
N LEU A 96 6.96 -14.74 -3.51
CA LEU A 96 7.56 -13.47 -3.13
C LEU A 96 6.63 -12.29 -3.44
N VAL A 97 6.09 -12.23 -4.66
CA VAL A 97 5.23 -11.13 -5.13
C VAL A 97 3.81 -11.27 -4.60
N GLY A 98 3.22 -12.44 -4.78
CA GLY A 98 1.81 -12.72 -4.51
C GLY A 98 1.47 -12.96 -3.05
N TRP A 99 2.44 -13.38 -2.23
CA TRP A 99 2.19 -13.71 -0.82
C TRP A 99 2.99 -12.83 0.13
N PHE A 100 4.31 -12.81 0.03
CA PHE A 100 5.15 -12.01 0.93
C PHE A 100 4.86 -10.51 0.76
N ALA A 101 5.12 -9.97 -0.43
CA ALA A 101 5.02 -8.55 -0.70
C ALA A 101 3.56 -8.06 -0.69
N TRP A 102 2.64 -8.88 -1.19
CA TRP A 102 1.22 -8.56 -1.18
C TRP A 102 0.65 -8.46 0.25
N SER A 103 0.99 -9.39 1.15
CA SER A 103 0.47 -9.41 2.53
C SER A 103 0.91 -8.21 3.37
N ILE A 104 2.06 -7.60 3.03
CA ILE A 104 2.51 -6.36 3.69
C ILE A 104 1.49 -5.23 3.52
N GLY A 105 0.75 -5.17 2.41
CA GLY A 105 -0.25 -4.14 2.15
C GLY A 105 -1.37 -4.11 3.21
N PRO A 106 -2.19 -5.16 3.34
CA PRO A 106 -3.23 -5.25 4.36
C PRO A 106 -2.71 -5.16 5.79
N LEU A 107 -1.60 -5.83 6.11
CA LEU A 107 -1.02 -5.81 7.46
C LEU A 107 -0.52 -4.41 7.85
N SER A 108 0.16 -3.71 6.93
CA SER A 108 0.59 -2.33 7.16
C SER A 108 -0.61 -1.37 7.29
N GLN A 109 -1.73 -1.65 6.63
CA GLN A 109 -2.96 -0.86 6.79
C GLN A 109 -3.54 -0.99 8.21
N VAL A 110 -3.55 -2.20 8.78
CA VAL A 110 -3.96 -2.41 10.18
C VAL A 110 -3.07 -1.61 11.12
N LEU A 111 -1.75 -1.65 10.91
CA LEU A 111 -0.80 -0.87 11.70
C LEU A 111 -1.02 0.63 11.56
N LEU A 112 -1.25 1.12 10.34
CA LEU A 112 -1.45 2.54 10.04
C LEU A 112 -2.71 3.07 10.73
N THR A 113 -3.80 2.32 10.63
CA THR A 113 -5.09 2.67 11.23
C THR A 113 -5.01 2.63 12.76
N SER A 114 -4.37 1.61 13.33
CA SER A 114 -4.14 1.51 14.78
C SER A 114 -3.26 2.65 15.30
N ASN A 115 -2.21 3.01 14.57
CA ASN A 115 -1.35 4.14 14.88
C ASN A 115 -2.11 5.46 14.88
N ARG A 116 -2.99 5.67 13.89
CA ARG A 116 -3.84 6.87 13.79
C ARG A 116 -4.84 6.94 14.94
N ILE A 117 -5.56 5.86 15.25
CA ILE A 117 -6.49 5.83 16.39
C ILE A 117 -5.76 6.13 17.70
N SER A 118 -4.62 5.49 17.94
CA SER A 118 -3.84 5.71 19.15
C SER A 118 -3.42 7.18 19.30
N ALA A 119 -3.02 7.82 18.20
CA ALA A 119 -2.65 9.24 18.20
C ALA A 119 -3.84 10.18 18.47
N VAL A 120 -5.03 9.87 17.95
CA VAL A 120 -6.23 10.71 18.09
C VAL A 120 -6.89 10.55 19.46
N PHE A 121 -7.07 9.32 19.93
CA PHE A 121 -7.80 9.03 21.16
C PHE A 121 -6.92 9.16 22.41
N PHE A 122 -5.62 8.87 22.30
CA PHE A 122 -4.70 8.85 23.44
C PHE A 122 -3.44 9.69 23.19
N PRO A 123 -3.55 11.01 22.92
CA PRO A 123 -2.41 11.84 22.51
C PRO A 123 -1.27 11.87 23.54
N HIS A 124 -1.59 11.85 24.84
CA HIS A 124 -0.58 11.86 25.91
C HIS A 124 0.21 10.54 26.00
N LEU A 125 -0.48 9.38 25.97
CA LEU A 125 0.19 8.08 25.92
C LEU A 125 0.95 7.89 24.60
N TYR A 126 0.38 8.41 23.50
CA TYR A 126 0.99 8.36 22.17
C TYR A 126 2.39 8.99 22.16
N ASN A 127 2.50 10.19 22.73
CA ASN A 127 3.78 10.92 22.79
C ASN A 127 4.79 10.31 23.76
N ARG A 128 4.34 9.74 24.88
CA ARG A 128 5.23 9.21 25.92
C ARG A 128 5.79 7.82 25.61
N TYR A 129 4.95 6.90 25.10
CA TYR A 129 5.31 5.49 24.92
C TYR A 129 5.14 4.99 23.48
N TYR A 130 4.16 5.50 22.75
CA TYR A 130 3.68 4.88 21.51
C TYR A 130 4.39 5.35 20.24
N ARG A 131 5.15 6.44 20.32
CA ARG A 131 5.90 7.02 19.19
C ARG A 131 6.98 6.10 18.60
N PHE A 132 7.46 5.10 19.36
CA PHE A 132 8.62 4.28 18.98
C PHE A 132 8.42 2.77 19.12
N THR A 133 8.09 2.32 20.32
CA THR A 133 8.18 0.90 20.68
C THR A 133 7.08 0.06 20.01
N PRO A 134 5.80 0.49 20.01
CA PRO A 134 4.73 -0.33 19.41
C PRO A 134 4.80 -0.41 17.89
N SER A 135 5.16 0.67 17.19
CA SER A 135 5.25 0.66 15.72
C SER A 135 6.38 -0.24 15.21
N ASN A 136 7.54 -0.25 15.89
CA ASN A 136 8.64 -1.15 15.53
C ASN A 136 8.25 -2.62 15.75
N ILE A 137 7.63 -2.94 16.89
CA ILE A 137 7.15 -4.30 17.17
C ILE A 137 6.11 -4.71 16.12
N GLY A 138 5.16 -3.83 15.80
CA GLY A 138 4.15 -4.07 14.76
C GLY A 138 4.76 -4.35 13.40
N ILE A 139 5.80 -3.61 12.99
CA ILE A 139 6.53 -3.85 11.73
C ILE A 139 7.21 -5.23 11.74
N ILE A 140 7.87 -5.60 12.84
CA ILE A 140 8.50 -6.92 12.98
C ILE A 140 7.45 -8.03 12.87
N VAL A 141 6.33 -7.90 13.60
CA VAL A 141 5.22 -8.86 13.53
C VAL A 141 4.65 -8.95 12.12
N CYS A 142 4.47 -7.82 11.42
CA CYS A 142 4.00 -7.78 10.04
C CYS A 142 4.94 -8.54 9.09
N LEU A 143 6.25 -8.29 9.18
CA LEU A 143 7.25 -8.97 8.36
C LEU A 143 7.33 -10.46 8.67
N LEU A 144 7.26 -10.84 9.96
CA LEU A 144 7.22 -12.24 10.38
C LEU A 144 5.98 -12.94 9.87
N LEU A 145 4.80 -12.34 9.97
CA LEU A 145 3.55 -12.91 9.43
C LEU A 145 3.62 -13.05 7.91
N ALA A 146 4.11 -12.03 7.19
CA ALA A 146 4.30 -12.12 5.74
C ALA A 146 5.27 -13.24 5.35
N PHE A 147 6.35 -13.42 6.11
CA PHE A 147 7.30 -14.50 5.90
C PHE A 147 6.73 -15.87 6.24
N LEU A 148 5.96 -16.00 7.32
CA LEU A 148 5.27 -17.25 7.68
C LEU A 148 4.27 -17.66 6.59
N VAL A 149 3.53 -16.70 6.04
CA VAL A 149 2.61 -16.94 4.91
C VAL A 149 3.37 -17.40 3.67
N PHE A 150 4.49 -16.74 3.35
CA PHE A 150 5.39 -17.16 2.27
C PHE A 150 5.87 -18.61 2.47
N ALA A 151 6.38 -18.93 3.66
CA ALA A 151 6.94 -20.25 3.96
C ALA A 151 5.88 -21.35 4.01
N ALA A 152 4.70 -21.07 4.58
CA ALA A 152 3.61 -22.02 4.71
C ALA A 152 3.02 -22.45 3.35
N PHE A 153 3.10 -21.58 2.33
CA PHE A 153 2.55 -21.85 1.00
C PHE A 153 3.63 -22.17 -0.05
N PHE A 154 4.89 -22.23 0.36
CA PHE A 154 6.00 -22.69 -0.49
C PHE A 154 6.01 -24.21 -0.80
N PRO A 155 5.48 -25.13 0.04
CA PRO A 155 5.48 -26.57 -0.26
C PRO A 155 4.80 -26.94 -1.59
N GLU A 156 5.21 -28.07 -2.15
CA GLU A 156 4.69 -28.61 -3.42
C GLU A 156 3.17 -28.80 -3.41
N GLY A 157 2.52 -28.45 -4.52
CA GLY A 157 1.07 -28.51 -4.67
C GLY A 157 0.32 -27.33 -4.04
N CYS A 158 1.01 -26.37 -3.43
CA CYS A 158 0.42 -25.13 -2.92
C CYS A 158 0.93 -23.89 -3.67
N HIS A 159 1.53 -24.04 -4.85
CA HIS A 159 2.22 -22.92 -5.48
C HIS A 159 1.24 -21.85 -6.00
N TYR A 160 1.81 -20.66 -6.17
CA TYR A 160 1.17 -19.53 -6.84
C TYR A 160 2.05 -19.21 -8.03
N LEU A 161 1.52 -19.41 -9.23
CA LEU A 161 2.30 -19.48 -10.45
C LEU A 161 1.81 -18.41 -11.42
N TYR A 162 2.73 -17.81 -12.15
CA TYR A 162 2.37 -16.96 -13.27
C TYR A 162 1.96 -17.86 -14.44
N ASN A 163 0.71 -17.74 -14.89
CA ASN A 163 0.18 -18.49 -16.03
C ASN A 163 0.19 -17.59 -17.28
N LEU A 164 0.82 -18.07 -18.36
CA LEU A 164 0.92 -17.38 -19.64
C LEU A 164 -0.41 -17.27 -20.38
N GLU A 165 -1.25 -18.31 -20.32
CA GLU A 165 -2.55 -18.35 -21.00
C GLU A 165 -3.50 -17.32 -20.39
N ASN A 166 -3.45 -17.18 -19.06
CA ASN A 166 -4.31 -16.27 -18.31
C ASN A 166 -3.68 -14.90 -18.04
N ILE A 167 -2.42 -14.69 -18.47
CA ILE A 167 -1.62 -13.47 -18.26
C ILE A 167 -1.73 -12.97 -16.81
N GLY A 168 -1.53 -13.89 -15.86
CA GLY A 168 -1.74 -13.57 -14.46
C GLY A 168 -1.33 -14.64 -13.47
N TRP A 169 -1.25 -14.19 -12.22
CA TRP A 169 -0.91 -15.07 -11.12
C TRP A 169 -2.12 -15.88 -10.67
N LEU A 170 -1.98 -17.20 -10.74
CA LEU A 170 -3.05 -18.13 -10.40
C LEU A 170 -2.52 -19.22 -9.46
N PRO A 171 -3.34 -19.67 -8.52
CA PRO A 171 -3.00 -20.82 -7.69
C PRO A 171 -3.05 -22.11 -8.52
N GLU A 172 -2.26 -23.11 -8.15
CA GLU A 172 -2.46 -24.49 -8.63
C GLU A 172 -3.84 -25.03 -8.20
N ASP A 173 -4.44 -25.94 -8.96
CA ASP A 173 -5.75 -26.53 -8.62
C ASP A 173 -5.57 -27.76 -7.73
N THR A 174 -5.38 -27.53 -6.44
CA THR A 174 -5.24 -28.60 -5.43
C THR A 174 -6.12 -28.35 -4.21
N LEU A 175 -6.27 -29.36 -3.35
CA LEU A 175 -7.00 -29.20 -2.09
C LEU A 175 -6.38 -28.10 -1.20
N CYS A 176 -5.06 -28.00 -1.18
CA CYS A 176 -4.32 -26.99 -0.43
C CYS A 176 -4.73 -25.58 -0.84
N THR A 177 -4.80 -25.33 -2.15
CA THR A 177 -5.09 -23.99 -2.66
C THR A 177 -6.56 -23.60 -2.47
N SER A 178 -7.48 -24.57 -2.46
CA SER A 178 -8.90 -24.35 -2.18
C SER A 178 -9.13 -23.91 -0.73
N VAL A 179 -8.58 -24.66 0.24
CA VAL A 179 -8.66 -24.32 1.67
C VAL A 179 -8.01 -22.96 1.94
N ARG A 180 -6.83 -22.73 1.36
CA ARG A 180 -6.11 -21.44 1.43
C ARG A 180 -6.97 -20.28 0.95
N ARG A 181 -7.62 -20.42 -0.21
CA ARG A 181 -8.44 -19.36 -0.81
C ARG A 181 -9.53 -18.89 0.14
N VAL A 182 -10.19 -19.82 0.84
CA VAL A 182 -11.25 -19.50 1.80
C VAL A 182 -10.70 -18.79 3.03
N ILE A 183 -9.64 -19.32 3.65
CA ILE A 183 -9.00 -18.72 4.84
C ILE A 183 -8.55 -17.29 4.53
N PHE A 184 -7.94 -17.09 3.37
CA PHE A 184 -7.45 -15.80 2.93
C PHE A 184 -8.58 -14.78 2.70
N LEU A 185 -9.64 -15.18 2.00
CA LEU A 185 -10.78 -14.31 1.72
C LEU A 185 -11.45 -13.85 3.03
N VAL A 186 -11.68 -14.78 3.97
CA VAL A 186 -12.26 -14.47 5.28
C VAL A 186 -11.36 -13.52 6.07
N SER A 187 -10.06 -13.82 6.12
CA SER A 187 -9.07 -12.98 6.84
C SER A 187 -9.02 -11.55 6.27
N MET A 188 -9.05 -11.42 4.94
CA MET A 188 -9.02 -10.11 4.28
C MET A 188 -10.32 -9.34 4.48
N LEU A 189 -11.48 -10.00 4.42
CA LEU A 189 -12.75 -9.34 4.76
C LEU A 189 -12.74 -8.81 6.20
N ILE A 190 -12.25 -9.60 7.16
CA ILE A 190 -12.11 -9.15 8.55
C ILE A 190 -11.21 -7.91 8.64
N ILE A 191 -10.05 -7.92 7.97
CA ILE A 191 -9.13 -6.78 7.94
C ILE A 191 -9.80 -5.53 7.34
N VAL A 192 -10.49 -5.68 6.21
CA VAL A 192 -11.18 -4.56 5.54
C VAL A 192 -12.30 -4.00 6.41
N VAL A 193 -13.14 -4.86 6.99
CA VAL A 193 -14.22 -4.42 7.90
C VAL A 193 -13.61 -3.69 9.10
N PHE A 194 -12.61 -4.28 9.76
CA PHE A 194 -11.94 -3.68 10.92
C PHE A 194 -11.34 -2.31 10.58
N THR A 195 -10.56 -2.20 9.51
CA THR A 195 -9.91 -0.96 9.08
C THR A 195 -10.91 0.10 8.62
N THR A 196 -12.04 -0.30 8.07
CA THR A 196 -13.12 0.60 7.64
C THR A 196 -13.86 1.16 8.85
N VAL A 197 -14.29 0.31 9.78
CA VAL A 197 -14.94 0.71 11.03
C VAL A 197 -14.04 1.67 11.81
N CYS A 198 -12.77 1.30 11.98
CA CYS A 198 -11.77 2.16 12.59
C CYS A 198 -11.62 3.52 11.88
N GLY A 199 -11.64 3.52 10.54
CA GLY A 199 -11.59 4.75 9.73
C GLY A 199 -12.79 5.66 9.94
N VAL A 200 -14.00 5.09 10.01
CA VAL A 200 -15.24 5.84 10.30
C VAL A 200 -15.23 6.41 11.71
N VAL A 201 -14.82 5.63 12.70
CA VAL A 201 -14.70 6.11 14.10
C VAL A 201 -13.70 7.27 14.20
N LEU A 202 -12.55 7.17 13.53
CA LEU A 202 -11.56 8.24 13.47
C LEU A 202 -12.16 9.51 12.82
N PHE A 203 -12.92 9.35 11.74
CA PHE A 203 -13.60 10.45 11.07
C PHE A 203 -14.60 11.17 11.96
N LEU A 204 -15.50 10.43 12.62
CA LEU A 204 -16.50 10.99 13.53
C LEU A 204 -15.83 11.75 14.68
N LYS A 205 -14.79 11.16 15.26
CA LYS A 205 -14.02 11.80 16.34
C LYS A 205 -13.36 13.10 15.87
N LEU A 206 -12.78 13.12 14.67
CA LEU A 206 -12.16 14.30 14.07
C LEU A 206 -13.16 15.43 13.81
N ILE A 207 -14.39 15.11 13.39
CA ILE A 207 -15.46 16.09 13.22
C ILE A 207 -15.87 16.68 14.56
N ALA A 208 -16.14 15.83 15.56
CA ALA A 208 -16.53 16.27 16.90
C ALA A 208 -15.48 17.20 17.53
N ASP A 209 -14.19 16.86 17.38
CA ASP A 209 -13.06 17.68 17.84
C ASP A 209 -12.91 19.00 17.07
N SER A 210 -13.43 19.09 15.85
CA SER A 210 -13.39 20.31 15.03
C SER A 210 -14.53 21.29 15.35
N GLN A 211 -15.64 20.79 15.87
CA GLN A 211 -16.81 21.58 16.28
C GLN A 211 -16.65 22.14 17.70
N SER A 212 -15.92 21.45 18.58
CA SER A 212 -15.75 21.84 19.99
C SER A 212 -14.73 22.96 20.24
N ARG A 213 -13.94 23.37 19.24
CA ARG A 213 -12.89 24.37 19.41
C ARG A 213 -13.25 25.67 18.70
N VAL A 214 -13.59 26.70 19.47
CA VAL A 214 -13.58 28.11 19.02
C VAL A 214 -12.12 28.45 18.68
N MET A 215 -11.76 28.46 17.40
CA MET A 215 -10.38 28.66 16.93
C MET A 215 -10.32 29.82 15.92
N THR A 216 -9.25 30.61 16.00
CA THR A 216 -8.91 31.69 15.06
C THR A 216 -8.82 31.18 13.60
N ASP A 217 -9.40 31.93 12.66
CA ASP A 217 -9.74 31.45 11.30
C ASP A 217 -8.55 30.88 10.50
N ALA A 218 -7.36 31.48 10.55
CA ALA A 218 -6.22 31.06 9.73
C ALA A 218 -5.54 29.76 10.21
N GLN A 219 -5.31 29.60 11.51
CA GLN A 219 -4.75 28.36 12.08
C GLN A 219 -5.76 27.21 12.04
N SER A 220 -7.06 27.51 12.15
CA SER A 220 -8.12 26.52 12.01
C SER A 220 -8.19 25.96 10.58
N SER A 221 -8.06 26.83 9.56
CA SER A 221 -8.14 26.45 8.14
C SER A 221 -7.02 25.49 7.74
N ASN A 222 -5.77 25.81 8.06
CA ASN A 222 -4.63 24.97 7.67
C ASN A 222 -4.66 23.61 8.39
N ARG A 223 -5.04 23.59 9.67
CA ARG A 223 -5.23 22.34 10.44
C ARG A 223 -6.38 21.49 9.90
N ARG A 224 -7.52 22.09 9.57
CA ARG A 224 -8.66 21.42 8.91
C ARG A 224 -8.25 20.82 7.57
N HIS A 225 -7.45 21.53 6.78
CA HIS A 225 -6.93 21.02 5.51
C HIS A 225 -6.01 19.80 5.70
N GLN A 226 -5.09 19.82 6.67
CA GLN A 226 -4.27 18.65 7.00
C GLN A 226 -5.11 17.45 7.47
N HIS A 227 -6.13 17.70 8.30
CA HIS A 227 -7.03 16.65 8.77
C HIS A 227 -7.80 16.01 7.61
N ARG A 228 -8.28 16.82 6.65
CA ARG A 228 -8.95 16.34 5.43
C ARG A 228 -8.01 15.50 4.56
N LYS A 229 -6.76 15.91 4.38
CA LYS A 229 -5.76 15.12 3.62
C LYS A 229 -5.52 13.74 4.23
N VAL A 230 -5.32 13.66 5.55
CA VAL A 230 -5.10 12.39 6.25
C VAL A 230 -6.33 11.49 6.17
N LEU A 231 -7.53 12.06 6.30
CA LEU A 231 -8.78 11.33 6.13
C LEU A 231 -8.92 10.79 4.70
N TYR A 232 -8.75 11.64 3.69
CA TYR A 232 -8.84 11.27 2.29
C TYR A 232 -7.86 10.15 1.95
N GLN A 233 -6.60 10.30 2.41
CA GLN A 233 -5.60 9.24 2.29
C GLN A 233 -6.08 7.92 2.91
N THR A 234 -6.68 7.96 4.10
CA THR A 234 -7.19 6.76 4.78
C THR A 234 -8.32 6.09 3.99
N LEU A 235 -9.31 6.86 3.54
CA LEU A 235 -10.47 6.36 2.83
C LEU A 235 -10.08 5.73 1.49
N VAL A 236 -9.25 6.43 0.71
CA VAL A 236 -8.78 5.92 -0.58
C VAL A 236 -7.94 4.66 -0.40
N GLN A 237 -7.03 4.63 0.58
CA GLN A 237 -6.22 3.42 0.85
C GLN A 237 -7.06 2.22 1.28
N ASN A 238 -8.07 2.42 2.12
CA ASN A 238 -9.00 1.34 2.49
C ASN A 238 -9.80 0.83 1.28
N GLY A 239 -10.32 1.75 0.45
CA GLY A 239 -11.05 1.40 -0.76
C GLY A 239 -10.20 0.63 -1.77
N LEU A 240 -8.93 1.03 -1.94
CA LEU A 240 -7.98 0.33 -2.82
C LEU A 240 -7.70 -1.10 -2.38
N ILE A 241 -7.53 -1.36 -1.07
CA ILE A 241 -7.30 -2.72 -0.55
C ILE A 241 -8.55 -3.60 -0.74
N LEU A 242 -9.74 -3.03 -0.53
CA LEU A 242 -10.99 -3.75 -0.79
C LEU A 242 -11.10 -4.11 -2.28
N ALA A 243 -10.83 -3.16 -3.17
CA ALA A 243 -10.84 -3.39 -4.61
C ALA A 243 -9.82 -4.48 -5.00
N ASP A 244 -8.59 -4.41 -4.50
CA ASP A 244 -7.53 -5.41 -4.75
C ASP A 244 -7.98 -6.82 -4.31
N THR A 245 -8.56 -6.92 -3.11
CA THR A 245 -9.04 -8.19 -2.55
C THR A 245 -10.17 -8.78 -3.38
N LEU A 246 -11.18 -7.97 -3.73
CA LEU A 246 -12.31 -8.43 -4.55
C LEU A 246 -11.85 -8.86 -5.94
N ASN A 247 -10.99 -8.06 -6.56
CA ASN A 247 -10.48 -8.28 -7.90
C ASN A 247 -9.69 -9.59 -8.01
N THR A 248 -8.81 -9.87 -7.04
CA THR A 248 -7.97 -11.08 -7.01
C THR A 248 -8.72 -12.35 -6.62
N THR A 249 -9.92 -12.25 -6.03
CA THR A 249 -10.65 -13.43 -5.51
C THR A 249 -11.91 -13.77 -6.29
N VAL A 250 -12.73 -12.77 -6.63
CA VAL A 250 -14.08 -12.95 -7.16
C VAL A 250 -14.23 -12.27 -8.52
N THR A 251 -13.87 -10.99 -8.63
CA THR A 251 -14.27 -10.16 -9.77
C THR A 251 -13.68 -10.67 -11.09
N TYR A 252 -12.42 -11.14 -11.09
CA TYR A 252 -11.80 -11.63 -12.33
C TYR A 252 -12.55 -12.84 -12.93
N LYS A 253 -13.18 -13.68 -12.09
CA LYS A 253 -13.93 -14.86 -12.56
C LYS A 253 -15.27 -14.53 -13.21
N LEU A 254 -15.77 -13.32 -13.02
CA LEU A 254 -17.05 -12.89 -13.59
C LEU A 254 -16.90 -12.50 -15.07
N PHE A 255 -15.68 -12.25 -15.53
CA PHE A 255 -15.41 -11.87 -16.90
C PHE A 255 -15.05 -13.08 -17.74
N THR A 256 -15.66 -13.19 -18.91
CA THR A 256 -15.35 -14.23 -19.90
C THR A 256 -14.16 -13.83 -20.77
N LEU A 257 -14.03 -12.55 -21.09
CA LEU A 257 -12.97 -12.02 -21.94
C LEU A 257 -11.62 -12.01 -21.22
N LEU A 258 -10.60 -12.58 -21.86
CA LEU A 258 -9.27 -12.72 -21.27
C LEU A 258 -8.63 -11.37 -20.95
N PHE A 259 -8.78 -10.38 -21.83
CA PHE A 259 -8.29 -9.03 -21.59
C PHE A 259 -8.93 -8.40 -20.34
N SER A 260 -10.23 -8.62 -20.12
CA SER A 260 -10.92 -8.13 -18.91
C SER A 260 -10.45 -8.86 -17.66
N GLN A 261 -10.21 -10.18 -17.73
CA GLN A 261 -9.61 -10.93 -16.63
C GLN A 261 -8.21 -10.40 -16.30
N PHE A 262 -7.37 -10.16 -17.30
CA PHE A 262 -6.04 -9.56 -17.16
C PHE A 262 -6.11 -8.18 -16.49
N LEU A 263 -7.02 -7.30 -16.95
CA LEU A 263 -7.16 -5.95 -16.42
C LEU A 263 -7.53 -5.96 -14.94
N ILE A 264 -8.43 -6.85 -14.56
CA ILE A 264 -8.93 -6.96 -13.18
C ILE A 264 -7.96 -7.71 -12.28
N LEU A 265 -7.26 -8.72 -12.78
CA LEU A 265 -6.36 -9.53 -11.97
C LEU A 265 -4.95 -8.90 -11.90
N SER A 266 -4.22 -8.91 -13.00
CA SER A 266 -2.79 -8.58 -13.04
C SER A 266 -2.55 -7.08 -13.11
N PHE A 267 -3.25 -6.38 -14.01
CA PHE A 267 -3.07 -4.94 -14.16
C PHE A 267 -3.53 -4.18 -12.91
N SER A 268 -4.72 -4.49 -12.39
CA SER A 268 -5.23 -3.90 -11.15
C SER A 268 -4.27 -4.08 -9.98
N MET A 269 -3.68 -5.28 -9.82
CA MET A 269 -2.75 -5.56 -8.73
C MET A 269 -1.56 -4.60 -8.74
N VAL A 270 -0.95 -4.34 -9.90
CA VAL A 270 0.21 -3.43 -9.99
C VAL A 270 -0.24 -1.96 -9.96
N PHE A 271 -1.34 -1.65 -10.65
CA PHE A 271 -1.89 -0.29 -10.71
C PHE A 271 -2.25 0.26 -9.34
N ILE A 272 -2.87 -0.55 -8.48
CA ILE A 272 -3.20 -0.16 -7.12
C ILE A 272 -1.94 0.22 -6.34
N ARG A 273 -0.84 -0.53 -6.47
CA ARG A 273 0.43 -0.25 -5.78
C ARG A 273 1.13 1.00 -6.30
N MET A 274 1.00 1.29 -7.58
CA MET A 274 1.42 2.57 -8.15
C MET A 274 0.63 3.72 -7.55
N VAL A 275 -0.71 3.62 -7.52
CA VAL A 275 -1.60 4.66 -6.97
C VAL A 275 -1.33 4.87 -5.48
N GLU A 276 -1.11 3.81 -4.70
CA GLU A 276 -0.75 3.94 -3.29
C GLU A 276 0.56 4.72 -3.08
N GLY A 277 1.60 4.44 -3.88
CA GLY A 277 2.86 5.18 -3.86
C GLY A 277 2.66 6.66 -4.19
N LEU A 278 1.86 6.96 -5.23
CA LEU A 278 1.53 8.32 -5.63
C LEU A 278 0.76 9.09 -4.54
N ILE A 279 -0.21 8.44 -3.89
CA ILE A 279 -0.98 9.03 -2.78
C ILE A 279 -0.03 9.36 -1.62
N MET A 280 0.93 8.50 -1.29
CA MET A 280 1.90 8.78 -0.24
C MET A 280 2.79 9.98 -0.56
N LEU A 281 3.25 10.11 -1.82
CA LEU A 281 4.06 11.25 -2.26
C LEU A 281 3.28 12.56 -2.22
N THR A 282 2.01 12.55 -2.63
CA THR A 282 1.21 13.77 -2.80
C THR A 282 0.57 14.23 -1.49
N MET A 283 0.03 13.31 -0.68
CA MET A 283 -0.75 13.65 0.51
C MET A 283 0.10 13.86 1.75
N ASN A 284 1.29 13.24 1.84
CA ASN A 284 2.18 13.42 2.97
C ASN A 284 3.25 14.48 2.70
N GLU A 285 3.05 15.67 3.26
CA GLU A 285 3.95 16.82 3.05
C GLU A 285 5.39 16.55 3.48
N ARG A 286 5.62 15.69 4.48
CA ARG A 286 6.99 15.35 4.90
C ARG A 286 7.70 14.50 3.85
N ILE A 287 6.99 13.53 3.29
CA ILE A 287 7.51 12.69 2.20
C ILE A 287 7.71 13.57 0.96
N ASN A 288 6.71 14.35 0.58
CA ASN A 288 6.77 15.27 -0.57
C ASN A 288 7.98 16.22 -0.49
N ASN A 289 8.17 16.88 0.66
CA ASN A 289 9.31 17.76 0.87
C ASN A 289 10.65 17.01 0.88
N GLY A 290 10.66 15.76 1.35
CA GLY A 290 11.78 14.83 1.22
C GLY A 290 12.16 14.62 -0.25
N THR A 291 11.19 14.21 -1.06
CA THR A 291 11.34 13.92 -2.49
C THR A 291 11.74 15.16 -3.29
N LYS A 292 11.11 16.33 -3.06
CA LYS A 292 11.45 17.58 -3.78
C LYS A 292 12.92 17.97 -3.66
N ILE A 293 13.51 17.74 -2.50
CA ILE A 293 14.94 18.04 -2.33
C ILE A 293 15.80 16.93 -2.95
N LEU A 294 15.36 15.68 -2.91
CA LEU A 294 16.05 14.57 -3.59
C LEU A 294 16.12 14.78 -5.11
N VAL A 295 15.07 15.36 -5.70
CA VAL A 295 15.00 15.75 -7.12
C VAL A 295 15.71 17.09 -7.40
N GLY A 296 16.28 17.74 -6.37
CA GLY A 296 16.99 19.02 -6.53
C GLY A 296 16.08 20.25 -6.73
N MET A 297 14.75 20.10 -6.63
CA MET A 297 13.79 21.20 -6.80
C MET A 297 13.76 22.18 -5.62
N LYS A 298 14.43 21.86 -4.50
CA LYS A 298 14.52 22.74 -3.33
C LYS A 298 15.90 22.59 -2.67
N LYS A 299 16.60 23.72 -2.45
CA LYS A 299 17.92 23.73 -1.79
C LYS A 299 17.78 23.39 -0.31
N GLN A 300 18.73 22.60 0.21
CA GLN A 300 18.86 22.26 1.63
C GLN A 300 19.34 23.50 2.40
N GLY A 301 18.43 24.44 2.66
CA GLY A 301 18.75 25.75 3.28
C GLY A 301 17.62 26.77 3.27
N ASP A 302 16.58 26.60 2.45
CA ASP A 302 15.45 27.54 2.33
C ASP A 302 14.48 27.55 3.54
N ASN A 303 14.90 27.00 4.68
CA ASN A 303 14.17 27.16 5.94
C ASN A 303 14.64 28.45 6.64
N HIS A 304 14.34 29.60 6.06
CA HIS A 304 14.10 30.79 6.89
C HIS A 304 12.74 30.63 7.57
N GLY A 305 12.75 30.31 8.87
CA GLY A 305 11.60 30.53 9.75
C GLY A 305 10.64 29.37 10.01
N ALA A 306 10.85 28.15 9.49
CA ALA A 306 10.06 26.99 9.91
C ALA A 306 10.77 26.28 11.07
N ASN A 307 10.50 26.73 12.28
CA ASN A 307 10.92 26.17 13.57
C ASN A 307 10.93 24.62 13.56
N ILE A 308 12.07 24.01 13.20
CA ILE A 308 12.27 22.54 13.07
C ILE A 308 12.28 21.86 14.47
N GLY A 309 12.24 22.64 15.55
CA GLY A 309 12.02 22.18 16.92
C GLY A 309 10.55 22.15 17.37
N HIS A 310 9.60 22.72 16.61
CA HIS A 310 8.22 22.94 17.08
C HIS A 310 7.10 22.38 16.19
N THR A 311 7.40 21.60 15.16
CA THR A 311 6.43 20.62 14.62
C THR A 311 6.47 19.33 15.44
N MET A 312 6.44 19.48 16.77
CA MET A 312 5.61 18.58 17.57
C MET A 312 4.26 18.56 16.88
N LEU A 313 3.80 17.36 16.53
CA LEU A 313 2.41 17.03 16.35
C LEU A 313 1.45 18.23 16.44
N VAL A 314 0.68 18.49 15.39
CA VAL A 314 -0.64 19.14 15.57
C VAL A 314 -1.63 18.12 16.21
N TRP A 315 -1.10 17.38 17.20
CA TRP A 315 -1.76 16.68 18.30
C TRP A 315 -1.13 17.16 19.62
N ASN A 316 -0.74 18.45 19.68
CA ASN A 316 -0.49 19.12 20.95
C ASN A 316 -1.86 19.45 21.57
N VAL A 317 -2.48 18.43 22.17
CA VAL A 317 -3.50 18.61 23.21
C VAL A 317 -2.73 18.85 24.50
N SER A 318 -2.15 20.04 24.65
CA SER A 318 -1.74 20.63 25.94
C SER A 318 -0.97 21.93 25.72
N THR A 319 -1.69 23.02 25.52
CA THR A 319 -1.32 24.31 26.12
C THR A 319 -2.56 24.88 26.80
N THR A 320 -3.09 24.10 27.74
CA THR A 320 -3.92 24.58 28.85
C THR A 320 -3.11 24.33 30.13
N SER A 321 -2.14 25.21 30.36
CA SER A 321 -1.68 25.54 31.71
C SER A 321 -1.35 27.03 31.75
N ALA A 322 -2.35 27.84 31.40
CA ALA A 322 -2.44 29.25 31.75
C ALA A 322 -3.22 29.45 33.07
N PHE A 323 -3.35 28.40 33.88
CA PHE A 323 -3.90 28.47 35.23
C PHE A 323 -3.11 27.56 36.17
N GLN A 324 -1.99 28.08 36.67
CA GLN A 324 -1.51 27.83 38.03
C GLN A 324 -0.48 28.92 38.39
N LYS A 325 -0.99 30.15 38.52
CA LYS A 325 -0.48 31.12 39.48
C LYS A 325 -1.51 31.15 40.61
N ALA A 326 -1.22 30.44 41.69
CA ALA A 326 -1.61 30.67 43.08
C ALA A 326 -1.01 29.53 43.90
#